data_AF-A0A7X9CFM7-F1
#
_entry.id   AF-A0A7X9CFM7-F1
#
_cell.length_a   1.000
_cell.length_b   1.000
_cell.length_c   1.000
_cell.angle_alpha   90.00
_cell.angle_beta   90.00
_cell.angle_gamma   90.00
#
_symmetry.space_group_name_H-M   'P 1'
#
loop_
_entity.id
_entity.type
_entity.pdbx_description
1 polymer ?
#
loop_
_entity_poly.entity_id
_entity_poly.type
_entity_poly.pdbx_seq_one_letter_code
_entity_poly.pdbx_strand_id
1 'polypeptide(L)'
;MNGQNKISNMQIKALMVTIIIGVGILSLPSDIAIVMGNDGWIGILLGGLITIPFIIMIDRLFKLYPNRDFFQLGKEIIHPIGFKFLLLIFFAYSILLLSVSIRIFADTIEVYLLETTPTEVIIITMLLATSYIARCQIETIARIAVMIYPIIFGFVLFLLII
;
A
#
# COMPACT_ATOMS: atom_id res chain seq x y z
N MET A 1 18.38 13.30 -19.24
CA MET A 1 17.72 12.47 -18.20
C MET A 1 18.26 11.05 -18.35
N ASN A 2 19.46 10.81 -17.79
CA ASN A 2 20.21 9.55 -17.92
C ASN A 2 20.13 8.79 -16.59
N GLY A 3 19.76 7.51 -16.65
CA GLY A 3 19.59 6.63 -15.51
C GLY A 3 18.16 6.08 -15.49
N GLN A 4 17.98 4.88 -16.03
CA GLN A 4 16.70 4.19 -16.00
C GLN A 4 16.32 3.97 -14.53
N ASN A 5 15.25 4.63 -14.04
CA ASN A 5 14.63 4.38 -12.73
C ASN A 5 14.15 2.92 -12.64
N LYS A 6 15.09 2.00 -12.46
CA LYS A 6 14.86 0.56 -12.50
C LYS A 6 15.18 0.00 -11.15
N ILE A 7 14.12 -0.34 -10.43
CA ILE A 7 14.22 -1.10 -9.20
C ILE A 7 14.44 -2.58 -9.52
N SER A 8 15.33 -3.22 -8.76
CA SER A 8 15.61 -4.66 -8.88
C SER A 8 14.40 -5.51 -8.50
N ASN A 9 14.37 -6.78 -8.93
CA ASN A 9 13.30 -7.71 -8.55
C ASN A 9 13.14 -7.85 -7.03
N MET A 10 14.25 -7.81 -6.28
CA MET A 10 14.23 -7.85 -4.81
C MET A 10 13.60 -6.59 -4.23
N GLN A 11 13.93 -5.42 -4.78
CA GLN A 11 13.33 -4.14 -4.40
C GLN A 11 11.83 -4.10 -4.72
N ILE A 12 11.40 -4.63 -5.88
CA ILE A 12 9.97 -4.75 -6.24
C ILE A 12 9.26 -5.65 -5.23
N LYS A 13 9.82 -6.83 -4.93
CA LYS A 13 9.24 -7.77 -3.96
C LYS A 13 9.08 -7.11 -2.58
N ALA A 14 10.14 -6.48 -2.09
CA ALA A 14 10.12 -5.81 -0.80
C ALA A 14 9.09 -4.67 -0.79
N LEU A 15 9.07 -3.84 -1.84
CA LEU A 15 8.12 -2.74 -1.99
C LEU A 15 6.67 -3.23 -1.98
N MET A 16 6.36 -4.26 -2.77
CA MET A 16 5.03 -4.88 -2.80
C MET A 16 4.61 -5.37 -1.42
N VAL A 17 5.49 -6.09 -0.71
CA VAL A 17 5.18 -6.60 0.62
C VAL A 17 4.98 -5.46 1.62
N THR A 18 5.82 -4.44 1.62
CA THR A 18 5.68 -3.29 2.53
C THR A 18 4.44 -2.43 2.25
N ILE A 19 3.97 -2.38 1.00
CA ILE A 19 2.73 -1.66 0.65
C ILE A 19 1.50 -2.46 1.08
N ILE A 20 1.52 -3.78 0.86
CA ILE A 20 0.40 -4.67 1.23
C ILE A 20 0.29 -4.80 2.75
N ILE A 21 1.43 -4.97 3.42
CA ILE A 21 1.53 -5.02 4.88
C ILE A 21 1.57 -3.58 5.42
N GLY A 22 0.45 -2.87 5.25
CA GLY A 22 0.21 -1.58 5.88
C GLY A 22 -0.42 -1.73 7.27
N VAL A 23 -1.03 -0.65 7.76
CA VAL A 23 -1.77 -0.65 9.04
C VAL A 23 -2.90 -1.68 9.09
N GLY A 24 -3.46 -1.99 7.92
CA GLY A 24 -4.52 -2.98 7.78
C GLY A 24 -4.16 -4.37 8.31
N ILE A 25 -2.88 -4.74 8.44
CA ILE A 25 -2.52 -6.04 9.03
C ILE A 25 -2.88 -6.12 10.52
N LEU A 26 -2.95 -4.98 11.22
CA LEU A 26 -3.28 -4.93 12.64
C LEU A 26 -4.80 -4.86 12.87
N SER A 27 -5.53 -4.12 12.03
CA SER A 27 -6.97 -3.94 12.20
C SER A 27 -7.80 -5.05 11.55
N LEU A 28 -7.42 -5.50 10.35
CA LEU A 28 -8.23 -6.44 9.56
C LEU A 28 -8.51 -7.77 10.29
N PRO A 29 -7.54 -8.43 10.96
CA PRO A 29 -7.82 -9.66 11.69
C PRO A 29 -8.81 -9.43 12.84
N SER A 30 -8.68 -8.31 13.54
CA SER A 30 -9.58 -7.94 14.64
C SER A 30 -11.00 -7.67 14.12
N ASP A 31 -11.12 -6.86 13.06
CA ASP A 31 -12.41 -6.52 12.47
C ASP A 31 -13.15 -7.76 11.97
N ILE A 32 -12.43 -8.68 11.32
CA ILE A 32 -13.04 -9.92 10.83
C ILE A 32 -13.35 -10.87 11.99
N ALA A 33 -12.53 -10.95 13.04
CA ALA A 33 -12.83 -11.77 14.21
C ALA A 33 -14.11 -11.32 14.92
N ILE A 34 -14.42 -10.02 14.95
CA ILE A 34 -15.67 -9.50 15.50
C ILE A 34 -16.89 -9.98 14.70
N VAL A 35 -16.77 -10.06 13.38
CA VAL A 35 -17.89 -10.41 12.49
C VAL A 35 -18.04 -11.93 12.30
N MET A 36 -16.93 -12.64 12.14
CA MET A 36 -16.88 -14.07 11.76
C MET A 36 -16.35 -14.98 12.88
N GLY A 37 -15.95 -14.43 14.02
CA GLY A 37 -15.36 -15.19 15.10
C GLY A 37 -14.09 -15.93 14.65
N ASN A 38 -13.98 -17.19 15.06
CA ASN A 38 -12.82 -18.03 14.78
C ASN A 38 -12.65 -18.36 13.29
N ASP A 39 -13.69 -18.26 12.47
CA ASP A 39 -13.64 -18.59 11.04
C ASP A 39 -13.15 -17.42 10.17
N GLY A 40 -12.78 -16.30 10.79
CA GLY A 40 -12.33 -15.09 10.11
C GLY A 40 -11.12 -15.26 9.20
N TRP A 41 -10.21 -16.17 9.54
CA TRP A 41 -9.03 -16.46 8.70
C TRP A 41 -9.40 -16.97 7.30
N ILE A 42 -10.55 -17.65 7.16
CA ILE A 42 -11.06 -18.11 5.86
C ILE A 42 -11.44 -16.91 4.99
N GLY A 43 -12.08 -15.89 5.59
CA GLY A 43 -12.43 -14.65 4.89
C GLY A 43 -11.20 -13.92 4.34
N ILE A 44 -10.13 -13.86 5.13
CA ILE A 44 -8.85 -13.26 4.71
C ILE A 44 -8.24 -14.04 3.53
N LEU A 45 -8.19 -15.37 3.62
CA LEU A 45 -7.67 -16.21 2.54
C LEU A 45 -8.48 -16.08 1.25
N LEU A 46 -9.81 -16.10 1.35
CA LEU A 46 -10.68 -15.94 0.19
C LEU A 46 -10.50 -14.56 -0.47
N GLY A 47 -10.40 -13.49 0.32
CA GLY A 47 -10.11 -12.15 -0.20
C GLY A 47 -8.78 -12.08 -0.95
N GLY A 48 -7.74 -12.72 -0.41
CA GLY A 48 -6.44 -12.85 -1.08
C GLY A 48 -6.55 -13.64 -2.39
N LEU A 49 -7.26 -14.78 -2.37
CA LEU A 49 -7.41 -15.65 -3.53
C LEU A 49 -8.20 -14.98 -4.67
N ILE A 50 -9.23 -14.21 -4.34
CA ILE A 50 -9.99 -13.39 -5.30
C ILE A 50 -9.10 -12.35 -5.98
N THR A 51 -8.04 -11.88 -5.32
CA THR A 51 -7.14 -10.87 -5.87
C THR A 51 -6.16 -11.45 -6.92
N ILE A 52 -5.85 -12.75 -6.86
CA ILE A 52 -4.87 -13.40 -7.74
C ILE A 52 -5.22 -13.26 -9.24
N PRO A 53 -6.45 -13.54 -9.70
CA PRO A 53 -6.83 -13.35 -11.10
C PRO A 53 -6.58 -11.94 -11.62
N PHE A 54 -6.84 -10.91 -10.79
CA PHE A 54 -6.61 -9.51 -11.17
C PHE A 54 -5.13 -9.19 -11.33
N ILE A 55 -4.27 -9.72 -10.44
CA ILE A 55 -2.81 -9.57 -10.55
C ILE A 55 -2.30 -10.21 -11.85
N ILE A 56 -2.77 -11.43 -12.17
CA ILE A 56 -2.41 -12.12 -13.42
C ILE A 56 -2.88 -11.33 -14.64
N MET A 57 -4.08 -10.76 -14.61
CA MET A 57 -4.62 -9.94 -15.67
C MET A 57 -3.74 -8.70 -15.91
N ILE A 58 -3.36 -7.99 -14.83
CA ILE A 58 -2.49 -6.81 -14.90
C ILE A 58 -1.10 -7.19 -15.45
N ASP A 59 -0.49 -8.27 -14.96
CA ASP A 59 0.80 -8.76 -15.45
C ASP A 59 0.77 -9.08 -16.96
N ARG A 60 -0.26 -9.79 -17.41
CA ARG A 60 -0.45 -10.09 -18.84
C ARG A 60 -0.62 -8.83 -19.68
N LEU A 61 -1.36 -7.84 -19.17
CA LEU A 61 -1.57 -6.58 -19.87
C LEU A 61 -0.25 -5.82 -20.09
N PHE A 62 0.59 -5.70 -19.06
CA PHE A 62 1.90 -5.05 -19.18
C PHE A 62 2.91 -5.83 -20.03
N LYS A 63 2.77 -7.16 -20.12
CA LYS A 63 3.56 -7.98 -21.05
C LYS A 63 3.14 -7.80 -22.50
N LEU A 64 1.85 -7.57 -22.76
CA LEU A 64 1.32 -7.31 -24.11
C LEU A 64 1.74 -5.92 -24.62
N TYR A 65 1.86 -4.94 -23.73
CA TYR A 65 2.24 -3.56 -24.04
C TYR A 65 3.56 -3.15 -23.36
N PRO A 66 4.70 -3.70 -23.82
CA PRO A 66 5.99 -3.41 -23.20
C PRO A 66 6.35 -1.92 -23.33
N ASN A 67 6.99 -1.38 -22.29
CA ASN A 67 7.44 0.03 -22.19
C ASN A 67 6.31 1.09 -22.13
N ARG A 68 5.05 0.67 -22.01
CA ARG A 68 3.95 1.60 -21.72
C ARG A 68 3.72 1.70 -20.22
N ASP A 69 3.50 2.92 -19.75
CA ASP A 69 3.04 3.14 -18.38
C ASP A 69 1.50 3.00 -18.28
N PHE A 70 1.00 2.94 -17.05
CA PHE A 70 -0.44 2.83 -16.75
C PHE A 70 -1.28 3.93 -17.43
N PHE A 71 -0.76 5.17 -17.49
CA PHE A 71 -1.50 6.29 -18.06
C PHE A 71 -1.55 6.25 -19.59
N GLN A 72 -0.47 5.81 -20.23
CA GLN A 72 -0.40 5.59 -21.67
C GLN A 72 -1.36 4.46 -22.07
N LEU A 73 -1.31 3.33 -21.37
CA LEU A 73 -2.20 2.19 -21.61
C LEU A 73 -3.67 2.57 -21.46
N GLY A 74 -3.99 3.29 -20.38
CA GLY A 74 -5.37 3.69 -20.14
C GLY A 74 -5.93 4.63 -21.20
N LYS A 75 -5.12 5.57 -21.73
CA LYS A 75 -5.54 6.45 -22.83
C LYS A 75 -5.69 5.72 -24.18
N GLU A 76 -4.90 4.68 -24.40
CA GLU A 76 -4.89 3.91 -25.65
C GLU A 76 -6.05 2.90 -25.70
N ILE A 77 -6.34 2.24 -24.59
CA ILE A 77 -7.35 1.18 -24.50
C ILE A 77 -8.75 1.75 -24.22
N ILE A 78 -8.85 2.78 -23.37
CA ILE A 78 -10.13 3.31 -22.90
C ILE A 78 -10.42 4.63 -23.60
N HIS A 79 -11.69 4.85 -23.99
CA HIS A 79 -12.13 6.13 -24.55
C HIS A 79 -11.72 7.30 -23.62
N PRO A 80 -11.22 8.45 -24.15
CA PRO A 80 -10.60 9.51 -23.35
C PRO A 80 -11.48 10.04 -22.20
N ILE A 81 -12.80 10.09 -22.40
CA ILE A 81 -13.75 10.52 -21.37
C ILE A 81 -13.84 9.49 -20.24
N GLY A 82 -13.95 8.20 -20.59
CA GLY A 82 -14.01 7.11 -19.61
C GLY A 82 -12.72 7.00 -18.82
N PHE A 83 -11.56 7.19 -19.47
CA PHE A 83 -10.28 7.16 -18.77
C PHE A 83 -10.12 8.32 -17.78
N LYS A 84 -10.57 9.53 -18.14
CA LYS A 84 -10.58 10.67 -17.21
C LYS A 84 -11.46 10.41 -15.98
N PHE A 85 -12.63 9.81 -16.18
CA PHE A 85 -13.52 9.45 -15.07
C PHE A 85 -12.89 8.38 -14.16
N LEU A 86 -12.25 7.37 -14.74
CA LEU A 86 -11.51 6.35 -13.99
C LEU A 86 -10.35 6.96 -13.18
N LEU A 87 -9.60 7.89 -13.77
CA LEU A 87 -8.55 8.62 -13.05
C LEU A 87 -9.10 9.45 -11.89
N LEU A 88 -10.27 10.07 -12.05
CA LEU A 88 -10.93 10.80 -10.97
C LEU A 88 -11.31 9.88 -9.81
N ILE A 89 -11.88 8.70 -10.12
CA ILE A 89 -12.20 7.68 -9.10
C ILE A 89 -10.93 7.22 -8.40
N PHE A 90 -9.88 6.90 -9.16
CA PHE A 90 -8.60 6.46 -8.60
C PHE A 90 -7.97 7.52 -7.70
N PHE A 91 -8.04 8.79 -8.10
CA PHE A 91 -7.56 9.91 -7.29
C PHE A 91 -8.36 10.07 -5.99
N ALA A 92 -9.69 10.05 -6.07
CA ALA A 92 -10.56 10.13 -4.89
C ALA A 92 -10.31 8.96 -3.93
N TYR A 93 -10.19 7.74 -4.45
CA TYR A 93 -9.84 6.56 -3.68
C TYR A 93 -8.48 6.70 -2.98
N SER A 94 -7.47 7.21 -3.69
CA SER A 94 -6.13 7.42 -3.14
C SER A 94 -6.12 8.43 -2.00
N ILE A 95 -6.91 9.51 -2.10
CA ILE A 95 -7.07 10.50 -1.02
C ILE A 95 -7.75 9.85 0.20
N LEU A 96 -8.84 9.10 -0.01
CA LEU A 96 -9.54 8.43 1.09
C LEU A 96 -8.62 7.43 1.80
N LEU A 97 -7.87 6.65 1.04
CA LEU A 97 -6.91 5.69 1.59
C LEU A 97 -5.82 6.39 2.41
N LEU A 98 -5.29 7.52 1.91
CA LEU A 98 -4.31 8.33 2.63
C LEU A 98 -4.88 8.87 3.94
N SER A 99 -6.09 9.42 3.92
CA SER A 99 -6.77 9.98 5.09
C SER A 99 -7.00 8.93 6.17
N VAL A 100 -7.49 7.74 5.80
CA VAL A 100 -7.71 6.62 6.73
C VAL A 100 -6.37 6.15 7.29
N SER A 101 -5.36 5.97 6.45
CA SER A 101 -4.04 5.48 6.89
C SER A 101 -3.39 6.44 7.90
N ILE A 102 -3.41 7.74 7.61
CA ILE A 102 -2.85 8.76 8.51
C ILE A 102 -3.62 8.83 9.82
N ARG A 103 -4.96 8.70 9.77
CA ARG A 103 -5.77 8.71 10.99
C ARG A 103 -5.43 7.55 11.91
N ILE A 104 -5.38 6.32 11.38
CA ILE A 104 -5.08 5.16 12.21
C ILE A 104 -3.65 5.25 12.77
N PHE A 105 -2.68 5.73 11.99
CA PHE A 105 -1.33 5.97 12.49
C PHE A 105 -1.28 7.03 13.59
N ALA A 106 -1.99 8.15 13.42
CA ALA A 106 -2.02 9.22 14.41
C ALA A 106 -2.63 8.76 15.73
N ASP A 107 -3.79 8.08 15.67
CA ASP A 107 -4.46 7.53 16.85
C ASP A 107 -3.55 6.51 17.58
N THR A 108 -2.81 5.69 16.82
CA THR A 108 -1.83 4.74 17.39
C THR A 108 -0.70 5.49 18.09
N ILE A 109 -0.11 6.51 17.48
CA ILE A 109 1.00 7.27 18.09
C ILE A 109 0.54 8.03 19.33
N GLU A 110 -0.65 8.63 19.29
CA GLU A 110 -1.24 9.32 20.43
C GLU A 110 -1.37 8.38 21.62
N VAL A 111 -2.01 7.21 21.43
CA VAL A 111 -2.26 6.25 22.51
C VAL A 111 -0.97 5.63 23.08
N TYR A 112 0.03 5.36 22.25
CA TYR A 112 1.22 4.60 22.68
C TYR A 112 2.47 5.44 22.96
N LEU A 113 2.56 6.67 22.46
CA LEU A 113 3.79 7.48 22.50
C LEU A 113 3.57 8.93 22.93
N LEU A 114 2.46 9.56 22.54
CA LEU A 114 2.24 11.00 22.66
C LEU A 114 0.86 11.33 23.25
N GLU A 115 0.51 10.73 24.38
CA GLU A 115 -0.82 10.82 25.01
C GLU A 115 -1.29 12.26 25.28
N THR A 116 -0.36 13.19 25.46
CA THR A 116 -0.67 14.61 25.75
C THR A 116 -0.67 15.51 24.52
N THR A 117 -0.30 14.99 23.35
CA THR A 117 -0.20 15.80 22.12
C THR A 117 -1.50 15.67 21.31
N PRO A 118 -2.12 16.79 20.89
CA PRO A 118 -3.33 16.73 20.08
C PRO A 118 -3.09 15.98 18.75
N THR A 119 -4.04 15.12 18.37
CA THR A 119 -3.97 14.29 17.16
C THR A 119 -3.70 15.11 15.90
N GLU A 120 -4.21 16.34 15.82
CA GLU A 120 -4.05 17.24 14.68
C GLU A 120 -2.57 17.58 14.44
N VAL A 121 -1.80 17.77 15.51
CA VAL A 121 -0.36 18.07 15.41
C VAL A 121 0.38 16.85 14.83
N ILE A 122 0.06 15.65 15.33
CA ILE A 122 0.65 14.39 14.85
C ILE A 122 0.34 14.20 13.35
N ILE A 123 -0.91 14.43 12.94
CA ILE A 123 -1.36 14.33 11.55
C ILE A 123 -0.59 15.30 10.65
N ILE A 124 -0.47 16.58 11.04
CA ILE A 124 0.23 17.59 10.25
C ILE A 124 1.71 17.23 10.11
N THR A 125 2.37 16.80 11.19
CA THR A 125 3.77 16.38 11.14
C THR A 125 3.96 15.18 10.22
N MET A 126 3.07 14.18 10.26
CA MET A 126 3.10 13.02 9.37
C MET A 126 2.88 13.41 7.90
N LEU A 127 1.95 14.32 7.62
CA LEU A 127 1.74 14.86 6.26
C LEU A 127 2.98 15.59 5.73
N LEU A 128 3.67 16.38 6.57
CA LEU A 128 4.90 17.05 6.18
C LEU A 128 6.03 16.04 5.90
N ALA A 129 6.20 15.03 6.76
CA ALA A 129 7.21 13.99 6.57
C ALA A 129 6.94 13.16 5.30
N THR A 130 5.70 12.70 5.10
CA THR A 130 5.32 11.89 3.94
C THR A 130 5.39 12.69 2.63
N SER A 131 4.97 13.96 2.63
CA SER A 131 5.09 14.82 1.45
C SER A 131 6.55 15.14 1.08
N TYR A 132 7.44 15.23 2.08
CA TYR A 132 8.88 15.32 1.84
C TYR A 132 9.42 14.05 1.16
N ILE A 133 9.08 12.87 1.70
CA ILE A 133 9.50 11.58 1.13
C ILE A 133 8.92 11.35 -0.27
N ALA A 134 7.69 11.82 -0.54
CA ALA A 134 7.05 11.70 -1.85
C ALA A 134 7.80 12.43 -2.97
N ARG A 135 8.71 13.36 -2.65
CA ARG A 135 9.59 14.02 -3.63
C ARG A 135 10.80 13.16 -4.02
N CYS A 136 11.10 12.10 -3.27
CA CYS A 136 12.19 11.18 -3.59
C CYS A 136 11.83 10.26 -4.76
N GLN A 137 12.87 9.76 -5.44
CA GLN A 137 12.69 8.76 -6.48
C GLN A 137 12.25 7.41 -5.90
N ILE A 138 11.54 6.62 -6.71
CA ILE A 138 11.06 5.29 -6.31
C ILE A 138 12.19 4.36 -5.84
N GLU A 139 13.42 4.53 -6.35
CA GLU A 139 14.59 3.76 -5.94
C GLU A 139 14.94 3.97 -4.47
N THR A 140 14.78 5.20 -3.95
CA THR A 140 15.03 5.50 -2.54
C THR A 140 13.99 4.83 -1.66
N ILE A 141 12.71 4.91 -2.04
CA ILE A 141 11.61 4.24 -1.33
C ILE A 141 11.82 2.72 -1.34
N ALA A 142 12.21 2.15 -2.48
CA ALA A 142 12.41 0.72 -2.61
C ALA A 142 13.64 0.21 -1.82
N ARG A 143 14.68 1.02 -1.65
CA ARG A 143 15.80 0.69 -0.74
C ARG A 143 15.35 0.62 0.71
N ILE A 144 14.52 1.57 1.15
CA ILE A 144 13.93 1.54 2.49
C ILE A 144 13.04 0.30 2.66
N ALA A 145 12.23 -0.03 1.66
CA ALA A 145 11.40 -1.24 1.69
C ALA A 145 12.24 -2.52 1.89
N VAL A 146 13.41 -2.63 1.23
CA VAL A 146 14.33 -3.77 1.45
C VAL A 146 14.87 -3.82 2.88
N MET A 147 15.11 -2.67 3.52
CA MET A 147 15.53 -2.62 4.93
C MET A 147 14.41 -2.99 5.90
N ILE A 148 13.17 -2.61 5.61
CA ILE A 148 11.99 -2.89 6.45
C ILE A 148 11.52 -4.34 6.29
N TYR A 149 11.67 -4.92 5.09
CA TYR A 149 11.15 -6.24 4.76
C TYR A 149 11.55 -7.36 5.76
N PRO A 150 12.82 -7.49 6.20
CA PRO A 150 13.20 -8.46 7.23
C PRO A 150 12.52 -8.23 8.59
N ILE A 151 12.26 -6.98 8.96
CA ILE A 151 11.60 -6.63 10.23
C ILE A 151 10.17 -7.12 10.21
N ILE A 152 9.45 -6.87 9.12
CA ILE A 152 8.08 -7.36 8.93
C ILE A 152 8.05 -8.90 8.96
N PHE A 153 8.97 -9.54 8.24
CA PHE A 153 9.03 -11.00 8.19
C PHE A 153 9.34 -11.60 9.57
N GLY A 154 10.28 -11.00 10.32
CA GLY A 154 10.59 -11.39 11.68
C GLY A 154 9.41 -11.22 12.63
N PHE A 155 8.64 -10.14 12.49
CA PHE A 155 7.44 -9.90 13.27
C PHE A 155 6.35 -10.95 13.00
N VAL A 156 6.11 -11.32 11.74
CA VAL A 156 5.15 -12.38 11.38
C VAL A 156 5.60 -13.73 11.96
N LEU A 157 6.88 -14.08 11.86
CA LEU A 157 7.41 -15.31 12.47
C LEU A 157 7.22 -15.31 13.99
N PHE A 158 7.48 -14.18 14.64
CA PHE A 158 7.28 -14.03 16.08
C PHE A 158 5.82 -14.26 16.47
N LEU A 159 4.86 -13.69 15.73
CA LEU A 159 3.43 -13.90 15.96
C LEU A 159 2.98 -15.36 15.75
N LEU A 160 3.67 -16.14 14.93
CA LEU A 160 3.34 -17.56 14.70
C LEU A 160 3.90 -18.50 15.78
N ILE A 161 4.93 -18.06 16.51
CA ILE A 161 5.61 -18.87 17.54
C ILE A 161 4.90 -18.76 18.90
N ILE A 162 4.27 -17.61 19.17
CA ILE A 162 3.52 -17.32 20.40
C ILE A 162 2.10 -17.87 20.27
#